data_AF-A0A7Y5WPV0-F1
#
_entry.id   AF-A0A7Y5WPV0-F1
#
_cell.length_a   1.000
_cell.length_b   1.000
_cell.length_c   1.000
_cell.angle_alpha   90.00
_cell.angle_beta   90.00
_cell.angle_gamma   90.00
#
_symmetry.space_group_name_H-M   'P 1'
#
loop_
_entity.id
_entity.type
_entity.pdbx_description
1 polymer ?
#
loop_
_entity_poly.entity_id
_entity_poly.type
_entity_poly.pdbx_seq_one_letter_code
_entity_poly.pdbx_strand_id
1 'polypeptide(L)'
;AALARALEAQRSIDLRRGLTHAGPHRDDLELTLDGRELRTFGSAGQQRTAAIALRVLEQETLRQERDNAPLLLLDDPFAELDARRSARILELFAGEGAGQTILAVPRESDIPPSLTRLARWRVEHGALTPWIRAGAA
;
A
#
# COMPACT_ATOMS: atom_id res chain seq x y z
N ALA A 1 -3.46 16.41 28.90
CA ALA A 1 -3.62 15.77 30.22
C ALA A 1 -3.19 14.30 30.24
N ALA A 2 -3.63 13.45 29.30
CA ALA A 2 -3.25 12.02 29.27
C ALA A 2 -1.75 11.78 29.04
N LEU A 3 -1.14 12.43 28.04
CA LEU A 3 0.29 12.29 27.74
C LEU A 3 1.18 12.67 28.94
N ALA A 4 0.90 13.78 29.61
CA ALA A 4 1.67 14.20 30.79
C ALA A 4 1.64 13.15 31.92
N ARG A 5 0.49 12.52 32.16
CA ARG A 5 0.38 11.42 33.13
C ARG A 5 1.15 10.18 32.68
N ALA A 6 1.11 9.84 31.39
CA ALA A 6 1.86 8.72 30.86
C ALA A 6 3.38 8.93 30.96
N LEU A 7 3.86 10.15 30.67
CA LEU A 7 5.26 10.53 30.84
C LEU A 7 5.71 10.45 32.31
N GLU A 8 4.90 10.97 33.24
CA GLU A 8 5.23 10.88 34.67
C GLU A 8 5.27 9.42 35.15
N ALA A 9 4.32 8.58 34.69
CA ALA A 9 4.29 7.16 35.04
C ALA A 9 5.52 6.37 34.54
N GLN A 10 6.10 6.76 33.40
CA GLN A 10 7.28 6.10 32.82
C GLN A 10 8.61 6.70 33.26
N ARG A 11 8.61 7.83 33.99
CA ARG A 11 9.79 8.64 34.31
C ARG A 11 10.97 7.84 34.89
N SER A 12 10.72 6.91 35.82
CA SER A 12 11.78 6.11 36.44
C SER A 12 12.44 5.14 35.45
N ILE A 13 11.65 4.55 34.55
CA ILE A 13 12.12 3.65 33.50
C ILE A 13 12.87 4.47 32.44
N ASP A 14 12.32 5.63 32.07
CA ASP A 14 12.89 6.52 31.07
C ASP A 14 14.28 7.02 31.50
N LEU A 15 14.44 7.45 32.77
CA LEU A 15 15.73 7.86 33.32
C LEU A 15 16.75 6.72 33.34
N ARG A 16 16.31 5.49 33.71
CA ARG A 16 17.20 4.32 33.76
C ARG A 16 17.64 3.86 32.38
N ARG A 17 16.76 3.96 31.38
CA ARG A 17 17.01 3.47 30.01
C ARG A 17 17.49 4.55 29.04
N GLY A 18 17.44 5.83 29.42
CA GLY A 18 17.83 6.96 28.57
C GLY A 18 16.92 7.15 27.35
N LEU A 19 15.66 6.70 27.41
CA LEU A 19 14.71 6.71 26.29
C LEU A 19 13.32 7.08 26.80
N THR A 20 12.55 7.83 26.01
CA THR A 20 11.14 8.12 26.34
C THR A 20 10.23 6.97 25.92
N HIS A 21 9.51 6.37 26.88
CA HIS A 21 8.63 5.22 26.64
C HIS A 21 7.13 5.58 26.54
N ALA A 22 6.76 6.85 26.71
CA ALA A 22 5.39 7.31 26.50
C ALA A 22 5.32 8.41 25.43
N GLY A 23 4.39 8.30 24.49
CA GLY A 23 4.17 9.28 23.42
C GLY A 23 3.77 8.62 22.11
N PRO A 24 3.32 9.40 21.11
CA PRO A 24 2.80 8.87 19.85
C PRO A 24 3.84 8.06 19.06
N HIS A 25 5.13 8.26 19.31
CA HIS A 25 6.21 7.44 18.75
C HIS A 25 6.24 6.00 19.28
N ARG A 26 5.43 5.68 20.28
CA ARG A 26 5.26 4.33 20.86
C ARG A 26 3.89 3.72 20.58
N ASP A 27 2.98 4.46 19.97
CA ASP A 27 1.67 3.94 19.57
C ASP A 27 1.86 2.99 18.37
N ASP A 28 1.06 1.92 18.30
CA ASP A 28 1.05 0.97 17.18
C ASP A 28 -0.32 0.98 16.51
N LEU A 29 -0.35 0.91 15.18
CA LEU A 29 -1.58 0.79 14.41
C LEU A 29 -1.86 -0.70 14.18
N GLU A 30 -2.77 -1.26 14.97
CA GLU A 30 -3.20 -2.64 14.79
C GLU A 30 -4.29 -2.75 13.72
N LEU A 31 -4.05 -3.58 12.70
CA LEU A 31 -5.08 -3.98 11.74
C LEU A 31 -5.67 -5.31 12.16
N THR A 32 -6.99 -5.39 12.21
CA THR A 32 -7.71 -6.64 12.51
C THR A 32 -8.59 -7.07 11.34
N LEU A 33 -8.75 -8.38 11.19
CA LEU A 33 -9.71 -8.99 10.27
C LEU A 33 -10.45 -10.10 11.03
N ASP A 34 -11.77 -10.03 11.04
CA ASP A 34 -12.64 -10.95 11.80
C ASP A 34 -12.22 -11.07 13.29
N GLY A 35 -11.84 -9.94 13.89
CA GLY A 35 -11.42 -9.85 15.30
C GLY A 35 -10.03 -10.42 15.61
N ARG A 36 -9.23 -10.76 14.60
CA ARG A 36 -7.86 -11.28 14.77
C ARG A 36 -6.84 -10.32 14.17
N GLU A 37 -5.68 -10.18 14.82
CA GLU A 37 -4.57 -9.37 14.31
C GLU A 37 -4.12 -9.88 12.94
N LEU A 38 -4.17 -9.00 11.94
CA LEU A 38 -3.89 -9.35 10.56
C LEU A 38 -2.40 -9.66 10.34
N ARG A 39 -1.51 -8.95 11.03
CA ARG A 39 -0.05 -9.14 10.96
C ARG A 39 0.37 -10.55 11.38
N THR A 40 -0.30 -11.09 12.41
CA THR A 40 0.04 -12.40 12.99
C THR A 40 -0.76 -13.55 12.35
N PHE A 41 -2.03 -13.33 12.02
CA PHE A 41 -2.94 -14.41 11.61
C PHE A 41 -3.43 -14.32 10.17
N GLY A 42 -3.20 -13.21 9.48
CA GLY A 42 -3.56 -13.05 8.08
C GLY A 42 -2.65 -13.85 7.17
N SER A 43 -3.21 -14.45 6.12
CA SER A 43 -2.40 -15.02 5.03
C SER A 43 -1.63 -13.93 4.29
N ALA A 44 -0.56 -14.30 3.57
CA ALA A 44 0.24 -13.36 2.78
C ALA A 44 -0.62 -12.49 1.84
N GLY A 45 -1.57 -13.12 1.12
CA GLY A 45 -2.51 -12.39 0.27
C GLY A 45 -3.45 -11.45 1.03
N GLN A 46 -3.86 -11.78 2.26
CA GLN A 46 -4.67 -10.87 3.11
C GLN A 46 -3.86 -9.68 3.60
N GLN A 47 -2.63 -9.92 4.07
CA GLN A 47 -1.72 -8.86 4.51
C GLN A 47 -1.41 -7.89 3.36
N ARG A 48 -1.12 -8.41 2.17
CA ARG A 48 -0.89 -7.61 0.96
C ARG A 48 -2.12 -6.82 0.53
N THR A 49 -3.30 -7.45 0.55
CA THR A 49 -4.57 -6.77 0.24
C THR A 49 -4.77 -5.58 1.19
N ALA A 50 -4.53 -5.75 2.49
CA ALA A 50 -4.66 -4.68 3.47
C ALA A 50 -3.61 -3.59 3.29
N ALA A 51 -2.36 -3.94 2.98
CA ALA A 51 -1.31 -2.96 2.69
C ALA A 51 -1.68 -2.09 1.46
N ILE A 52 -2.21 -2.70 0.41
CA ILE A 52 -2.69 -1.97 -0.78
C ILE A 52 -3.89 -1.08 -0.42
N ALA A 53 -4.85 -1.59 0.35
CA ALA A 53 -5.99 -0.82 0.81
C ALA A 53 -5.57 0.41 1.64
N LEU A 54 -4.55 0.26 2.50
CA LEU A 54 -3.99 1.38 3.26
C LEU A 54 -3.37 2.46 2.35
N ARG A 55 -2.67 2.07 1.27
CA ARG A 55 -2.14 3.03 0.29
C ARG A 55 -3.24 3.76 -0.48
N VAL A 56 -4.31 3.07 -0.83
CA VAL A 56 -5.49 3.70 -1.45
C VAL A 56 -6.16 4.66 -0.46
N LEU A 57 -6.31 4.27 0.80
CA LEU A 57 -6.88 5.13 1.85
C LEU A 57 -6.00 6.37 2.10
N GLU A 58 -4.68 6.20 2.11
CA GLU A 58 -3.72 7.31 2.21
C GLU A 58 -3.89 8.28 1.02
N GLN A 59 -3.97 7.77 -0.20
CA GLN A 59 -4.21 8.58 -1.40
C GLN A 59 -5.55 9.33 -1.33
N GLU A 60 -6.60 8.69 -0.84
CA GLU A 60 -7.91 9.30 -0.65
C GLU A 60 -7.86 10.42 0.40
N THR A 61 -7.22 10.15 1.54
CA THR A 61 -7.05 11.12 2.63
C THR A 61 -6.29 12.35 2.15
N LEU A 62 -5.20 12.14 1.40
CA LEU A 62 -4.42 13.23 0.83
C LEU A 62 -5.20 14.05 -0.20
N ARG A 63 -6.05 13.41 -1.00
CA ARG A 63 -6.94 14.06 -1.98
C ARG A 63 -8.06 14.85 -1.32
N GLN A 64 -8.52 14.47 -0.14
CA GLN A 64 -9.53 15.25 0.59
C GLN A 64 -8.94 16.52 1.21
N GLU A 65 -7.68 16.44 1.65
CA GLU A 65 -6.94 17.56 2.23
C GLU A 65 -6.29 18.48 1.18
N ARG A 66 -6.14 17.99 -0.07
CA ARG A 66 -5.50 18.72 -1.18
C ARG A 66 -6.42 18.71 -2.39
N ASP A 67 -6.55 19.80 -3.11
CA ASP A 67 -7.38 19.87 -4.33
C ASP A 67 -6.82 19.05 -5.53
N ASN A 68 -5.92 18.10 -5.30
CA ASN A 68 -5.38 17.19 -6.31
C ASN A 68 -5.16 15.77 -5.79
N ALA A 69 -5.34 14.80 -6.69
CA ALA A 69 -5.02 13.40 -6.40
C ALA A 69 -3.51 13.15 -6.58
N PRO A 70 -2.82 12.51 -5.62
CA PRO A 70 -1.40 12.20 -5.75
C PRO A 70 -1.15 11.08 -6.79
N LEU A 71 0.07 11.05 -7.31
CA LEU A 71 0.57 9.94 -8.15
C LEU A 71 0.76 8.69 -7.28
N LEU A 72 0.06 7.62 -7.60
CA LEU A 72 0.19 6.34 -6.91
C LEU A 72 1.25 5.47 -7.61
N LEU A 73 2.30 5.07 -6.87
CA LEU A 73 3.35 4.18 -7.35
C LEU A 73 3.23 2.85 -6.61
N LEU A 74 3.05 1.75 -7.35
CA LEU A 74 2.96 0.42 -6.76
C LEU A 74 3.99 -0.51 -7.39
N ASP A 75 4.85 -1.08 -6.53
CA ASP A 75 5.82 -2.09 -6.91
C ASP A 75 5.27 -3.49 -6.61
N ASP A 76 5.04 -4.24 -7.67
CA ASP A 76 4.50 -5.59 -7.67
C ASP A 76 3.24 -5.79 -6.80
N PRO A 77 2.16 -5.00 -7.03
CA PRO A 77 0.96 -5.07 -6.19
C PRO A 77 0.18 -6.38 -6.36
N PHE A 78 0.39 -7.11 -7.45
CA PHE A 78 -0.38 -8.32 -7.77
C PHE A 78 0.32 -9.63 -7.41
N ALA A 79 1.58 -9.59 -6.95
CA ALA A 79 2.25 -10.80 -6.45
C ALA A 79 1.43 -11.47 -5.34
N GLU A 80 1.38 -12.80 -5.37
CA GLU A 80 0.71 -13.63 -4.35
C GLU A 80 -0.81 -13.36 -4.20
N LEU A 81 -1.42 -12.68 -5.17
CA LEU A 81 -2.86 -12.48 -5.25
C LEU A 81 -3.47 -13.41 -6.32
N ASP A 82 -4.54 -14.08 -5.93
CA ASP A 82 -5.39 -14.79 -6.88
C ASP A 82 -6.14 -13.80 -7.80
N ALA A 83 -6.61 -14.28 -8.95
CA ALA A 83 -7.27 -13.45 -9.95
C ALA A 83 -8.49 -12.67 -9.40
N ARG A 84 -9.21 -13.24 -8.42
CA ARG A 84 -10.37 -12.58 -7.81
C ARG A 84 -9.93 -11.43 -6.90
N ARG A 85 -8.85 -11.60 -6.13
CA ARG A 85 -8.30 -10.51 -5.31
C ARG A 85 -7.72 -9.40 -6.17
N SER A 86 -6.97 -9.75 -7.22
CA SER A 86 -6.46 -8.77 -8.16
C SER A 86 -7.59 -7.95 -8.76
N ALA A 87 -8.67 -8.58 -9.23
CA ALA A 87 -9.84 -7.88 -9.75
C ALA A 87 -10.44 -6.87 -8.75
N ARG A 88 -10.63 -7.27 -7.48
CA ARG A 88 -11.13 -6.35 -6.45
C ARG A 88 -10.19 -5.18 -6.15
N ILE A 89 -8.88 -5.40 -6.21
CA ILE A 89 -7.91 -4.32 -6.04
C ILE A 89 -7.98 -3.34 -7.21
N LEU A 90 -8.23 -3.82 -8.43
CA LEU A 90 -8.42 -2.94 -9.58
C LEU A 90 -9.68 -2.09 -9.49
N GLU A 91 -10.76 -2.62 -8.90
CA GLU A 91 -11.96 -1.83 -8.63
C GLU A 91 -11.66 -0.63 -7.72
N LEU A 92 -10.73 -0.79 -6.76
CA LEU A 92 -10.28 0.32 -5.91
C LEU A 92 -9.51 1.38 -6.71
N PHE A 93 -8.71 0.97 -7.71
CA PHE A 93 -7.97 1.91 -8.57
C PHE A 93 -8.82 2.57 -9.65
N ALA A 94 -9.92 1.93 -10.05
CA ALA A 94 -10.82 2.44 -11.09
C ALA A 94 -11.90 3.39 -10.54
N GLY A 95 -11.91 3.67 -9.23
CA GLY A 95 -12.85 4.59 -8.61
C GLY A 95 -12.72 6.03 -9.13
N GLU A 96 -13.82 6.77 -9.10
CA GLU A 96 -13.85 8.17 -9.51
C GLU A 96 -12.85 9.01 -8.69
N GLY A 97 -12.03 9.80 -9.39
CA GLY A 97 -11.00 10.65 -8.79
C GLY A 97 -9.72 9.92 -8.35
N ALA A 98 -9.51 8.67 -8.77
CA ALA A 98 -8.19 8.07 -8.75
C ALA A 98 -7.26 8.92 -9.64
N GLY A 99 -6.14 9.36 -9.08
CA GLY A 99 -5.11 10.10 -9.82
C GLY A 99 -4.42 9.21 -10.85
N GLN A 100 -3.27 9.66 -11.33
CA GLN A 100 -2.41 8.79 -12.13
C GLN A 100 -1.84 7.66 -11.26
N THR A 101 -1.82 6.44 -11.79
CA THR A 101 -1.18 5.28 -11.14
C THR A 101 -0.12 4.67 -12.05
N ILE A 102 1.05 4.34 -11.49
CA ILE A 102 2.12 3.60 -12.17
C ILE A 102 2.35 2.30 -11.42
N LEU A 103 2.35 1.20 -12.17
CA LEU A 103 2.55 -0.14 -11.65
C LEU A 103 3.84 -0.70 -12.23
N ALA A 104 4.72 -1.20 -11.37
CA ALA A 104 5.85 -2.02 -11.77
C ALA A 104 5.50 -3.49 -11.50
N VAL A 105 5.72 -4.36 -12.48
CA VAL A 105 5.54 -5.81 -12.32
C VAL A 105 6.70 -6.54 -12.99
N PRO A 106 7.14 -7.69 -12.44
CA PRO A 106 8.29 -8.40 -12.97
C PRO A 106 7.95 -9.20 -14.24
N ARG A 107 6.69 -9.58 -14.45
CA ARG A 107 6.26 -10.41 -15.59
C ARG A 107 4.95 -9.91 -16.19
N GLU A 108 4.78 -10.11 -17.49
CA GLU A 108 3.52 -9.78 -18.16
C GLU A 108 2.35 -10.62 -17.64
N SER A 109 2.59 -11.86 -17.24
CA SER A 109 1.59 -12.76 -16.65
C SER A 109 0.95 -12.23 -15.37
N ASP A 110 1.66 -11.33 -14.69
CA ASP A 110 1.23 -10.79 -13.39
C ASP A 110 0.32 -9.57 -13.59
N ILE A 111 0.21 -9.07 -14.83
CA ILE A 111 -0.71 -8.00 -15.20
C ILE A 111 -2.11 -8.59 -15.35
N PRO A 112 -3.09 -8.15 -14.55
CA PRO A 112 -4.46 -8.58 -14.73
C PRO A 112 -4.97 -8.26 -16.14
N PRO A 113 -5.76 -9.14 -16.77
CA PRO A 113 -6.24 -8.96 -18.15
C PRO A 113 -6.90 -7.60 -18.43
N SER A 114 -7.62 -7.06 -17.45
CA SER A 114 -8.26 -5.74 -17.53
C SER A 114 -7.29 -4.57 -17.68
N LEU A 115 -6.04 -4.69 -17.21
CA LEU A 115 -5.00 -3.67 -17.33
C LEU A 115 -4.12 -3.84 -18.57
N THR A 116 -4.26 -4.91 -19.33
CA THR A 116 -3.42 -5.16 -20.51
C THR A 116 -3.57 -4.11 -21.63
N ARG A 117 -4.63 -3.29 -21.57
CA ARG A 117 -4.86 -2.18 -22.52
C ARG A 117 -4.16 -0.87 -22.13
N LEU A 118 -3.60 -0.79 -20.92
CA LEU A 118 -2.89 0.40 -20.48
C LEU A 118 -1.59 0.60 -21.26
N ALA A 119 -1.09 1.84 -21.27
CA ALA A 119 0.25 2.13 -21.76
C ALA A 119 1.27 1.33 -20.94
N ARG A 120 2.19 0.68 -21.64
CA ARG A 120 3.20 -0.20 -21.05
C ARG A 120 4.58 0.21 -21.50
N TRP A 121 5.52 0.10 -20.57
CA TRP A 121 6.94 0.29 -20.83
C TRP A 121 7.70 -0.92 -20.31
N ARG A 122 8.76 -1.29 -21.02
CA ARG A 122 9.72 -2.29 -20.60
C ARG A 122 10.94 -1.58 -20.03
N VAL A 123 11.44 -2.08 -18.90
CA VAL A 123 12.70 -1.65 -18.30
C VAL A 123 13.74 -2.75 -18.49
N GLU A 124 14.77 -2.48 -19.28
CA GLU A 124 15.90 -3.40 -19.52
C GLU A 124 17.22 -2.60 -19.46
N HIS A 125 18.21 -3.11 -18.71
CA HIS A 125 19.52 -2.44 -18.54
C HIS A 125 19.44 -0.95 -18.12
N GLY A 126 18.43 -0.60 -17.32
CA GLY A 126 18.20 0.78 -16.87
C GLY A 126 17.56 1.70 -17.92
N ALA A 127 17.20 1.18 -19.10
CA ALA A 127 16.51 1.92 -20.15
C ALA A 127 15.02 1.58 -20.20
N LEU A 128 14.18 2.59 -20.39
CA LEU A 128 12.74 2.47 -20.62
C LEU A 128 12.45 2.47 -22.12
N THR A 129 11.75 1.45 -22.61
CA THR A 129 11.28 1.38 -24.00
C THR A 129 9.76 1.16 -24.03
N PRO A 130 9.03 1.76 -24.99
CA PRO A 130 7.62 1.44 -25.17
C PRO A 130 7.44 -0.06 -25.41
N TRP A 131 6.50 -0.67 -24.69
CA TRP A 131 6.20 -2.08 -24.87
C TRP A 131 5.29 -2.26 -26.10
N ILE A 132 5.79 -2.94 -27.13
CA ILE A 132 5.06 -3.25 -28.36
C ILE A 132 4.73 -4.75 -28.32
N ARG A 133 3.44 -5.11 -28.47
CA ARG A 133 3.05 -6.52 -28.65
C ARG A 133 3.75 -7.07 -29.90
N ALA A 134 4.57 -8.11 -29.74
CA ALA A 134 4.98 -8.92 -30.86
C ALA A 134 3.72 -9.60 -31.45
N GLY A 135 3.33 -9.25 -32.67
CA GLY A 135 2.22 -9.89 -33.39
C GLY A 135 0.94 -9.08 -33.60
N ALA A 136 0.98 -7.74 -33.55
CA ALA A 136 -0.08 -6.91 -34.14
C ALA A 136 0.24 -6.61 -35.62
N ALA A 137 0.10 -7.63 -36.46
CA ALA A 137 0.00 -7.54 -37.92
C ALA A 137 -1.15 -8.44 -38.37
#